data_AF-A0A934XTP4-F1
#
_entry.id   AF-A0A934XTP4-F1
#
_cell.length_a   1.000
_cell.length_b   1.000
_cell.length_c   1.000
_cell.angle_alpha   90.00
_cell.angle_beta   90.00
_cell.angle_gamma   90.00
#
_symmetry.space_group_name_H-M   'P 1'
#
loop_
_entity.id
_entity.type
_entity.pdbx_description
1 polymer ?
#
loop_
_entity_poly.entity_id
_entity_poly.type
_entity_poly.pdbx_seq_one_letter_code
_entity_poly.pdbx_strand_id
1 'polypeptide(L)'
;MLRLRRPIVIVDEAHNARTDLSFATLGAVKPSCIVEFTATPARARHPSNVLHHVSAAELKAADMIKLPLRVITRHPSQADQLLGEAITLRADLEKLARAEAQQTGEYLRPILLLQAERVDACAPLRDRLVREHPSISADQVKISVGRLDELKDVKDIASPSCPVRFIITVEKLREGWDCPFAYVLCSLKATRSATAIEQIVGRILRLPNAQAKRHPDLNCAYAFSVSESLPEVLNELREALENNGFTRAEADRIVIPAAQGILPFGLQPQTAHFDPVREIDAAVAQVQVVALGGKVQIDVAQGEITVLAPLDSDETELLTSCVKTPAAKARGGSSTWCEAEMALGGSGKPRAFSP
;
A
#
# COMPACT_ATOMS: atom_id res chain seq x y z
N MET A 1 -36.17 -5.54 -29.35
CA MET A 1 -35.07 -5.93 -30.26
C MET A 1 -33.93 -6.65 -29.51
N LEU A 2 -33.39 -6.10 -28.42
CA LEU A 2 -32.28 -6.70 -27.65
C LEU A 2 -32.53 -8.15 -27.19
N ARG A 3 -33.68 -8.45 -26.58
CA ARG A 3 -34.02 -9.80 -26.08
C ARG A 3 -34.03 -10.89 -27.15
N LEU A 4 -34.33 -10.54 -28.41
CA LEU A 4 -34.36 -11.48 -29.53
C LEU A 4 -32.95 -11.88 -29.98
N ARG A 5 -31.95 -11.01 -29.74
CA ARG A 5 -30.56 -11.26 -30.13
C ARG A 5 -29.75 -12.01 -29.09
N ARG A 6 -30.31 -12.27 -27.89
CA ARG A 6 -29.66 -12.92 -26.75
C ARG A 6 -28.20 -12.46 -26.57
N PRO A 7 -27.97 -11.19 -26.23
CA PRO A 7 -26.63 -10.62 -26.24
C PRO A 7 -25.71 -11.28 -25.20
N ILE A 8 -24.40 -11.10 -25.36
CA ILE A 8 -23.44 -11.28 -24.27
C ILE A 8 -23.53 -10.04 -23.39
N VAL A 9 -23.65 -10.23 -22.08
CA VAL A 9 -23.67 -9.12 -21.11
C VAL A 9 -22.37 -9.15 -20.33
N ILE A 10 -21.65 -8.04 -20.36
CA ILE A 10 -20.44 -7.83 -19.57
C ILE A 10 -20.85 -7.00 -18.35
N VAL A 11 -20.52 -7.50 -17.16
CA VAL A 11 -20.75 -6.81 -15.89
C VAL A 11 -19.40 -6.51 -15.28
N ASP A 12 -19.05 -5.24 -15.26
CA ASP A 12 -17.89 -4.75 -14.53
C ASP A 12 -18.25 -4.52 -13.05
N GLU A 13 -17.26 -4.64 -12.18
CA GLU A 13 -17.40 -4.61 -10.72
C GLU A 13 -18.58 -5.43 -10.20
N ALA A 14 -18.65 -6.69 -10.67
CA ALA A 14 -19.83 -7.55 -10.49
C ALA A 14 -20.24 -7.77 -9.02
N HIS A 15 -19.34 -7.57 -8.05
CA HIS A 15 -19.66 -7.60 -6.62
C HIS A 15 -20.72 -6.55 -6.21
N ASN A 16 -20.86 -5.44 -6.95
CA ASN A 16 -21.88 -4.41 -6.70
C ASN A 16 -23.25 -4.77 -7.31
N ALA A 17 -23.30 -5.68 -8.29
CA ALA A 17 -24.50 -6.01 -9.06
C ALA A 17 -25.16 -7.33 -8.61
N ARG A 18 -25.15 -7.61 -7.31
CA ARG A 18 -25.55 -8.92 -6.73
C ARG A 18 -26.91 -8.94 -6.05
N THR A 19 -27.72 -7.90 -6.21
CA THR A 19 -29.06 -7.85 -5.63
C THR A 19 -30.05 -8.68 -6.45
N ASP A 20 -31.13 -9.15 -5.82
CA ASP A 20 -32.19 -9.87 -6.54
C ASP A 20 -32.77 -9.03 -7.69
N LEU A 21 -32.81 -7.70 -7.54
CA LEU A 21 -33.19 -6.75 -8.60
C LEU A 21 -32.18 -6.71 -9.75
N SER A 22 -30.88 -6.71 -9.45
CA SER A 22 -29.81 -6.77 -10.46
C SER A 22 -29.93 -8.05 -11.29
N PHE A 23 -30.12 -9.20 -10.64
CA PHE A 23 -30.32 -10.48 -11.33
C PHE A 23 -31.60 -10.52 -12.15
N ALA A 24 -32.71 -9.99 -11.64
CA ALA A 24 -33.96 -9.89 -12.39
C ALA A 24 -33.80 -9.01 -13.65
N THR A 25 -33.06 -7.90 -13.52
CA THR A 25 -32.76 -6.98 -14.63
C THR A 25 -31.88 -7.65 -15.68
N LEU A 26 -30.80 -8.33 -15.26
CA LEU A 26 -29.93 -9.11 -16.15
C LEU A 26 -30.72 -10.23 -16.85
N GLY A 27 -31.59 -10.92 -16.13
CA GLY A 27 -32.47 -11.96 -16.69
C GLY A 27 -33.47 -11.41 -17.72
N ALA A 28 -33.98 -10.19 -17.52
CA ALA A 28 -34.92 -9.56 -18.45
C ALA A 28 -34.29 -9.32 -19.85
N VAL A 29 -32.97 -9.08 -19.90
CA VAL A 29 -32.19 -8.93 -21.15
C VAL A 29 -32.12 -10.23 -21.96
N LYS A 30 -32.39 -11.40 -21.33
CA LYS A 30 -32.23 -12.75 -21.91
C LYS A 30 -30.84 -12.95 -22.54
N PRO A 31 -29.74 -12.77 -21.79
CA PRO A 31 -28.40 -12.93 -22.34
C PRO A 31 -28.11 -14.36 -22.79
N SER A 32 -27.17 -14.52 -23.73
CA SER A 32 -26.58 -15.83 -24.04
C SER A 32 -25.61 -16.26 -22.96
N CYS A 33 -24.82 -15.32 -22.44
CA CYS A 33 -23.98 -15.50 -21.25
C CYS A 33 -23.75 -14.15 -20.56
N ILE A 34 -23.36 -14.22 -19.28
CA ILE A 34 -22.94 -13.08 -18.48
C ILE A 34 -21.46 -13.30 -18.17
N VAL A 35 -20.63 -12.32 -18.52
CA VAL A 35 -19.20 -12.29 -18.20
C VAL A 35 -19.00 -11.25 -17.12
N GLU A 36 -18.51 -11.69 -15.95
CA GLU A 36 -18.28 -10.83 -14.80
C GLU A 36 -16.79 -10.50 -14.69
N PHE A 37 -16.47 -9.21 -14.59
CA PHE A 37 -15.15 -8.73 -14.17
C PHE A 37 -15.26 -8.26 -12.72
N THR A 38 -14.47 -8.85 -11.83
CA THR A 38 -14.44 -8.44 -10.44
C THR A 38 -13.18 -8.92 -9.73
N ALA A 39 -12.70 -8.11 -8.81
CA ALA A 39 -11.64 -8.50 -7.87
C ALA A 39 -12.15 -9.49 -6.80
N THR A 40 -13.45 -9.47 -6.49
CA THR A 40 -14.07 -10.26 -5.41
C THR A 40 -15.19 -11.16 -5.91
N PRO A 41 -14.85 -12.32 -6.51
CA PRO A 41 -15.87 -13.25 -6.97
C PRO A 41 -16.68 -13.79 -5.78
N ALA A 42 -18.00 -13.75 -5.92
CA ALA A 42 -18.89 -14.23 -4.88
C ALA A 42 -18.84 -15.76 -4.75
N ARG A 43 -18.68 -16.25 -3.52
CA ARG A 43 -18.53 -17.69 -3.23
C ARG A 43 -19.75 -18.34 -2.57
N ALA A 44 -20.60 -17.54 -1.91
CA ALA A 44 -21.70 -18.06 -1.09
C ALA A 44 -23.05 -18.06 -1.83
N ARG A 45 -23.59 -16.88 -2.15
CA ARG A 45 -24.91 -16.72 -2.79
C ARG A 45 -24.76 -16.41 -4.28
N HIS A 46 -25.33 -17.28 -5.13
CA HIS A 46 -25.19 -17.28 -6.60
C HIS A 46 -23.73 -17.36 -7.10
N PRO A 47 -22.94 -18.34 -6.65
CA PRO A 47 -21.49 -18.33 -6.87
C PRO A 47 -21.13 -18.15 -8.34
N SER A 48 -20.18 -17.25 -8.59
CA SER A 48 -19.68 -17.00 -9.93
C SER A 48 -18.76 -18.15 -10.33
N ASN A 49 -18.89 -18.63 -11.57
CA ASN A 49 -17.95 -19.59 -12.13
C ASN A 49 -16.64 -18.85 -12.46
N VAL A 50 -15.63 -18.98 -11.62
CA VAL A 50 -14.32 -18.35 -11.84
C VAL A 50 -13.61 -19.06 -12.98
N LEU A 51 -13.58 -18.43 -14.17
CA LEU A 51 -12.92 -18.97 -15.36
C LEU A 51 -11.41 -18.71 -15.35
N HIS A 52 -11.00 -17.56 -14.80
CA HIS A 52 -9.61 -17.16 -14.68
C HIS A 52 -9.46 -16.24 -13.46
N HIS A 53 -8.36 -16.40 -12.73
CA HIS A 53 -7.97 -15.55 -11.62
C HIS A 53 -6.52 -15.12 -11.86
N VAL A 54 -6.25 -13.84 -11.66
CA VAL A 54 -4.91 -13.27 -11.75
C VAL A 54 -4.46 -12.96 -10.34
N SER A 55 -3.34 -13.57 -9.94
CA SER A 55 -2.72 -13.40 -8.63
C SER A 55 -1.98 -12.07 -8.51
N ALA A 56 -1.71 -11.63 -7.28
CA ALA A 56 -0.90 -10.44 -7.05
C ALA A 56 0.54 -10.63 -7.51
N ALA A 57 1.06 -11.86 -7.39
CA ALA A 57 2.39 -12.22 -7.88
C ALA A 57 2.51 -12.03 -9.40
N GLU A 58 1.48 -12.44 -10.16
CA GLU A 58 1.44 -12.24 -11.63
C GLU A 58 1.35 -10.75 -11.98
N LEU A 59 0.51 -9.98 -11.30
CA LEU A 59 0.41 -8.52 -11.50
C LEU A 59 1.75 -7.83 -11.18
N LYS A 60 2.47 -8.29 -10.15
CA LYS A 60 3.79 -7.78 -9.80
C LYS A 60 4.82 -8.14 -10.86
N ALA A 61 4.84 -9.39 -11.33
CA ALA A 61 5.75 -9.86 -12.37
C ALA A 61 5.51 -9.15 -13.73
N ALA A 62 4.29 -8.66 -13.95
CA ALA A 62 3.90 -7.85 -15.10
C ALA A 62 4.08 -6.34 -14.88
N ASP A 63 4.74 -5.91 -13.79
CA ASP A 63 4.99 -4.50 -13.45
C ASP A 63 3.73 -3.62 -13.37
N MET A 64 2.58 -4.21 -13.03
CA MET A 64 1.29 -3.50 -12.97
C MET A 64 1.01 -2.86 -11.61
N ILE A 65 1.67 -3.35 -10.55
CA ILE A 65 1.38 -2.93 -9.17
C ILE A 65 2.63 -2.57 -8.35
N LYS A 66 2.49 -1.58 -7.47
CA LYS A 66 3.47 -1.11 -6.49
C LYS A 66 3.47 -2.03 -5.28
N LEU A 67 4.54 -2.79 -5.09
CA LEU A 67 4.72 -3.67 -3.93
C LEU A 67 6.17 -3.59 -3.44
N PRO A 68 6.40 -3.55 -2.12
CA PRO A 68 5.44 -3.77 -1.02
C PRO A 68 4.59 -2.54 -0.64
N LEU A 69 3.55 -2.76 0.18
CA LEU A 69 2.77 -1.73 0.85
C LEU A 69 3.37 -1.47 2.24
N ARG A 70 3.95 -0.29 2.43
CA ARG A 70 4.57 0.10 3.71
C ARG A 70 3.58 0.85 4.59
N VAL A 71 3.41 0.38 5.82
CA VAL A 71 2.41 0.91 6.76
C VAL A 71 3.10 1.63 7.92
N ILE A 72 2.76 2.90 8.11
CA ILE A 72 3.18 3.72 9.24
C ILE A 72 1.95 4.00 10.09
N THR A 73 2.02 3.70 11.38
CA THR A 73 0.95 4.02 12.33
C THR A 73 1.48 4.90 13.46
N ARG A 74 0.65 5.87 13.87
CA ARG A 74 0.89 6.75 15.01
C ARG A 74 -0.36 6.83 15.88
N HIS A 75 -0.17 7.10 17.16
CA HIS A 75 -1.28 7.33 18.07
C HIS A 75 -2.09 8.57 17.61
N PRO A 76 -3.43 8.63 17.82
CA PRO A 76 -4.24 9.79 17.41
C PRO A 76 -3.75 11.15 17.94
N SER A 77 -3.13 11.19 19.12
CA SER A 77 -2.51 12.42 19.66
C SER A 77 -1.31 12.93 18.85
N GLN A 78 -0.75 12.11 17.97
CA GLN A 78 0.40 12.42 17.09
C GLN A 78 -0.04 12.55 15.62
N ALA A 79 -1.32 12.82 15.35
CA ALA A 79 -1.85 12.95 13.99
C ALA A 79 -1.10 14.01 13.16
N ASP A 80 -0.69 15.13 13.77
CA ASP A 80 0.05 16.17 13.08
C ASP A 80 1.49 15.73 12.73
N GLN A 81 2.12 14.91 13.58
CA GLN A 81 3.41 14.29 13.26
C GLN A 81 3.28 13.30 12.09
N LEU A 82 2.25 12.45 12.10
CA LEU A 82 1.95 11.52 11.01
C LEU A 82 1.75 12.27 9.68
N LEU A 83 1.02 13.38 9.71
CA LEU A 83 0.78 14.22 8.55
C LEU A 83 2.10 14.82 8.01
N GLY A 84 2.95 15.35 8.90
CA GLY A 84 4.27 15.87 8.54
C GLY A 84 5.17 14.81 7.91
N GLU A 85 5.18 13.58 8.46
CA GLU A 85 5.91 12.43 7.90
C GLU A 85 5.42 12.09 6.48
N ALA A 86 4.10 12.03 6.28
CA ALA A 86 3.51 11.73 4.97
C ALA A 86 3.82 12.80 3.91
N ILE A 87 3.79 14.08 4.30
CA ILE A 87 4.14 15.22 3.41
C ILE A 87 5.62 15.15 3.01
N THR A 88 6.49 14.89 3.99
CA THR A 88 7.94 14.77 3.77
C THR A 88 8.24 13.62 2.83
N LEU A 89 7.67 12.44 3.07
CA LEU A 89 7.82 11.27 2.21
C LEU A 89 7.40 11.58 0.77
N ARG A 90 6.23 12.20 0.56
CA ARG A 90 5.75 12.56 -0.77
C ARG A 90 6.68 13.55 -1.47
N ALA A 91 7.22 14.52 -0.74
CA ALA A 91 8.17 15.49 -1.28
C ALA A 91 9.49 14.82 -1.71
N ASP A 92 9.97 13.86 -0.94
CA ASP A 92 11.16 13.09 -1.27
C ASP A 92 10.93 12.14 -2.45
N LEU A 93 9.77 11.47 -2.51
CA LEU A 93 9.37 10.70 -3.70
C LEU A 93 9.31 11.59 -4.95
N GLU A 94 8.85 12.85 -4.84
CA GLU A 94 8.87 13.78 -5.98
C GLU A 94 10.30 14.13 -6.43
N LYS A 95 11.27 14.25 -5.51
CA LYS A 95 12.68 14.44 -5.88
C LYS A 95 13.22 13.23 -6.64
N LEU A 96 12.92 12.02 -6.16
CA LEU A 96 13.31 10.77 -6.81
C LEU A 96 12.66 10.64 -8.19
N ALA A 97 11.36 10.94 -8.29
CA ALA A 97 10.62 10.92 -9.55
C ALA A 97 11.20 11.91 -10.57
N ARG A 98 11.62 13.11 -10.13
CA ARG A 98 12.30 14.08 -11.01
C ARG A 98 13.66 13.58 -11.48
N ALA A 99 14.45 12.98 -10.60
CA ALA A 99 15.74 12.39 -10.96
C ALA A 99 15.57 11.24 -11.96
N GLU A 100 14.54 10.41 -11.78
CA GLU A 100 14.20 9.34 -12.72
C GLU A 100 13.72 9.89 -14.06
N ALA A 101 12.83 10.89 -14.05
CA ALA A 101 12.34 11.55 -15.26
C ALA A 101 13.48 12.16 -16.10
N GLN A 102 14.53 12.67 -15.47
CA GLN A 102 15.72 13.17 -16.17
C GLN A 102 16.50 12.05 -16.88
N GLN A 103 16.42 10.80 -16.39
CA GLN A 103 17.14 9.66 -16.95
C GLN A 103 16.31 8.89 -17.98
N THR A 104 15.01 8.72 -17.73
CA THR A 104 14.11 7.88 -18.56
C THR A 104 13.23 8.70 -19.50
N GLY A 105 13.06 10.00 -19.23
CA GLY A 105 12.09 10.85 -19.92
C GLY A 105 10.64 10.65 -19.44
N GLU A 106 10.37 9.72 -18.53
CA GLU A 106 9.03 9.44 -18.04
C GLU A 106 8.63 10.44 -16.96
N TYR A 107 7.54 11.18 -17.19
CA TYR A 107 7.01 12.09 -16.19
C TYR A 107 6.26 11.34 -15.09
N LEU A 108 6.68 11.59 -13.84
CA LEU A 108 6.03 11.06 -12.66
C LEU A 108 5.91 12.15 -11.58
N ARG A 109 4.71 12.28 -11.00
CA ARG A 109 4.43 13.20 -9.88
C ARG A 109 3.70 12.48 -8.76
N PRO A 110 4.38 12.06 -7.68
CA PRO A 110 3.73 11.42 -6.55
C PRO A 110 2.69 12.33 -5.87
N ILE A 111 1.48 11.80 -5.69
CA ILE A 111 0.33 12.44 -5.05
C ILE A 111 0.08 11.80 -3.68
N LEU A 112 -0.20 12.66 -2.70
CA LEU A 112 -0.63 12.28 -1.35
C LEU A 112 -2.16 12.36 -1.26
N LEU A 113 -2.78 11.22 -0.96
CA LEU A 113 -4.20 11.12 -0.62
C LEU A 113 -4.37 11.32 0.88
N LEU A 114 -5.09 12.35 1.27
CA LEU A 114 -5.43 12.66 2.65
C LEU A 114 -6.88 12.27 2.90
N GLN A 115 -7.08 11.33 3.82
CA GLN A 115 -8.41 10.97 4.28
C GLN A 115 -8.72 11.73 5.57
N ALA A 116 -9.61 12.70 5.45
CA ALA A 116 -10.15 13.47 6.57
C ALA A 116 -11.25 12.68 7.30
N GLU A 117 -11.48 13.00 8.57
CA GLU A 117 -12.50 12.34 9.39
C GLU A 117 -13.92 12.64 8.91
N ARG A 118 -14.14 13.88 8.47
CA ARG A 118 -15.45 14.43 8.14
C ARG A 118 -15.33 15.48 7.03
N VAL A 119 -16.46 15.74 6.37
CA VAL A 119 -16.54 16.68 5.23
C VAL A 119 -16.26 18.12 5.66
N ASP A 120 -16.71 18.51 6.84
CA ASP A 120 -16.47 19.84 7.43
C ASP A 120 -15.00 20.06 7.81
N ALA A 121 -14.24 19.00 8.08
CA ALA A 121 -12.81 19.09 8.38
C ALA A 121 -11.91 19.27 7.14
N CYS A 122 -12.43 19.08 5.92
CA CYS A 122 -11.62 19.10 4.70
C CYS A 122 -11.06 20.49 4.36
N ALA A 123 -11.89 21.54 4.46
CA ALA A 123 -11.45 22.91 4.19
C ALA A 123 -10.47 23.42 5.27
N PRO A 124 -10.73 23.26 6.57
CA PRO A 124 -9.76 23.55 7.63
C PRO A 124 -8.43 22.81 7.43
N LEU A 125 -8.46 21.54 7.01
CA LEU A 125 -7.25 20.76 6.74
C LEU A 125 -6.43 21.37 5.59
N ARG A 126 -7.08 21.78 4.49
CA ARG A 126 -6.41 22.50 3.39
C ARG A 126 -5.76 23.79 3.89
N ASP A 127 -6.51 24.60 4.63
CA ASP A 127 -6.02 25.89 5.12
C ASP A 127 -4.86 25.71 6.11
N ARG A 128 -4.89 24.63 6.89
CA ARG A 128 -3.81 24.25 7.80
C ARG A 128 -2.56 23.84 7.03
N LEU A 129 -2.70 22.98 6.00
CA LEU A 129 -1.58 22.57 5.15
C LEU A 129 -0.86 23.76 4.50
N VAL A 130 -1.61 24.70 3.93
CA VAL A 130 -1.04 25.88 3.27
C VAL A 130 -0.37 26.83 4.26
N ARG A 131 -0.89 26.91 5.49
CA ARG A 131 -0.35 27.77 6.55
C ARG A 131 0.92 27.21 7.18
N GLU A 132 0.93 25.92 7.47
CA GLU A 132 2.03 25.24 8.18
C GLU A 132 3.16 24.82 7.24
N HIS A 133 2.87 24.66 5.94
CA HIS A 133 3.86 24.28 4.94
C HIS A 133 3.89 25.32 3.81
N PRO A 134 4.73 26.36 3.90
CA PRO A 134 4.83 27.44 2.90
C PRO A 134 5.19 26.96 1.48
N SER A 135 5.70 25.75 1.34
CA SER A 135 6.00 25.11 0.04
C SER A 135 4.77 24.58 -0.69
N ILE A 136 3.62 24.47 -0.02
CA ILE A 136 2.37 23.95 -0.55
C ILE A 136 1.44 25.14 -0.86
N SER A 137 1.16 25.37 -2.14
CA SER A 137 0.14 26.35 -2.55
C SER A 137 -1.25 25.73 -2.55
N ALA A 138 -2.29 26.57 -2.37
CA ALA A 138 -3.68 26.13 -2.39
C ALA A 138 -4.07 25.42 -3.70
N ASP A 139 -3.46 25.80 -4.83
CA ASP A 139 -3.71 25.17 -6.13
C ASP A 139 -3.22 23.71 -6.23
N GLN A 140 -2.27 23.31 -5.37
CA GLN A 140 -1.77 21.94 -5.31
C GLN A 140 -2.69 21.01 -4.52
N VAL A 141 -3.65 21.56 -3.77
CA VAL A 141 -4.56 20.82 -2.89
C VAL A 141 -5.97 20.86 -3.47
N LYS A 142 -6.55 19.67 -3.72
CA LYS A 142 -7.93 19.55 -4.20
C LYS A 142 -8.79 18.77 -3.24
N ILE A 143 -10.03 19.20 -3.05
CA ILE A 143 -11.00 18.52 -2.19
C ILE A 143 -12.01 17.77 -3.07
N SER A 144 -12.20 16.47 -2.77
CA SER A 144 -13.18 15.61 -3.45
C SER A 144 -14.05 14.89 -2.42
N VAL A 145 -15.18 15.50 -2.09
CA VAL A 145 -16.17 15.03 -1.11
C VAL A 145 -17.61 15.21 -1.63
N GLY A 146 -18.27 14.09 -1.96
CA GLY A 146 -19.70 14.07 -2.30
C GLY A 146 -20.09 15.01 -3.45
N ARG A 147 -20.69 16.16 -3.11
CA ARG A 147 -21.09 17.21 -4.06
C ARG A 147 -19.98 18.22 -4.38
N LEU A 148 -19.05 18.44 -3.46
CA LEU A 148 -17.88 19.30 -3.66
C LEU A 148 -16.76 18.44 -4.24
N ASP A 149 -16.61 18.47 -5.55
CA ASP A 149 -15.62 17.66 -6.27
C ASP A 149 -14.82 18.55 -7.20
N GLU A 150 -13.73 19.11 -6.65
CA GLU A 150 -12.80 19.98 -7.37
C GLU A 150 -11.95 19.19 -8.39
N LEU A 151 -11.99 17.85 -8.37
CA LEU A 151 -11.26 17.02 -9.33
C LEU A 151 -11.95 16.99 -10.70
N LYS A 152 -13.25 17.28 -10.78
CA LYS A 152 -13.98 17.36 -12.07
C LYS A 152 -13.46 18.45 -12.99
N ASP A 153 -12.94 19.52 -12.40
CA ASP A 153 -12.40 20.66 -13.15
C ASP A 153 -10.96 20.39 -13.64
N VAL A 154 -10.33 19.32 -13.15
CA VAL A 154 -9.01 18.89 -13.58
C VAL A 154 -9.16 18.03 -14.84
N LYS A 155 -8.90 18.63 -16.01
CA LYS A 155 -8.99 17.95 -17.31
C LYS A 155 -8.12 16.69 -17.40
N ASP A 156 -6.88 16.80 -16.93
CA ASP A 156 -5.92 15.70 -16.92
C ASP A 156 -5.02 15.80 -15.69
N ILE A 157 -5.17 14.83 -14.78
CA ILE A 157 -4.37 14.76 -13.55
C ILE A 157 -2.95 14.26 -13.83
N ALA A 158 -2.75 13.46 -14.88
CA ALA A 158 -1.45 12.93 -15.27
C ALA A 158 -0.60 13.96 -16.03
N SER A 159 -1.22 15.04 -16.52
CA SER A 159 -0.52 16.11 -17.22
C SER A 159 0.61 16.73 -16.38
N PRO A 160 1.79 17.01 -17.00
CA PRO A 160 2.87 17.76 -16.36
C PRO A 160 2.49 19.18 -15.92
N SER A 161 1.49 19.79 -16.56
CA SER A 161 1.01 21.12 -16.20
C SER A 161 0.10 21.13 -15.00
N CYS A 162 -0.33 19.96 -14.51
CA CYS A 162 -1.26 19.86 -13.39
C CYS A 162 -0.50 20.10 -12.07
N PRO A 163 -0.88 21.10 -11.26
CA PRO A 163 -0.16 21.41 -10.01
C PRO A 163 -0.52 20.45 -8.86
N VAL A 164 -1.58 19.65 -9.01
CA VAL A 164 -2.18 18.86 -7.93
C VAL A 164 -1.19 17.82 -7.37
N ARG A 165 -0.91 17.93 -6.07
CA ARG A 165 -0.03 17.04 -5.29
C ARG A 165 -0.74 16.43 -4.08
N PHE A 166 -1.83 17.05 -3.64
CA PHE A 166 -2.58 16.66 -2.47
C PHE A 166 -4.06 16.57 -2.82
N ILE A 167 -4.70 15.50 -2.39
CA ILE A 167 -6.14 15.30 -2.57
C ILE A 167 -6.74 14.96 -1.23
N ILE A 168 -7.69 15.77 -0.78
CA ILE A 168 -8.41 15.54 0.47
C ILE A 168 -9.77 14.91 0.14
N THR A 169 -10.06 13.80 0.81
CA THR A 169 -11.35 13.11 0.72
C THR A 169 -11.76 12.56 2.08
N VAL A 170 -13.00 12.11 2.23
CA VAL A 170 -13.53 11.50 3.48
C VAL A 170 -13.93 10.06 3.23
N GLU A 171 -14.48 9.79 2.04
CA GLU A 171 -15.00 8.49 1.62
C GLU A 171 -14.32 8.02 0.33
N LYS A 172 -14.96 7.12 -0.41
CA LYS A 172 -14.49 6.68 -1.72
C LYS A 172 -14.40 7.89 -2.66
N LEU A 173 -13.26 8.03 -3.32
CA LEU A 173 -13.18 8.83 -4.55
C LEU A 173 -14.19 8.24 -5.54
N ARG A 174 -14.86 9.08 -6.33
CA ARG A 174 -15.92 8.63 -7.25
C ARG A 174 -15.41 7.56 -8.23
N GLU A 175 -16.33 6.73 -8.70
CA GLU A 175 -16.10 5.83 -9.84
C GLU A 175 -15.60 6.65 -11.05
N GLY A 176 -14.55 6.16 -11.72
CA GLY A 176 -13.94 6.84 -12.88
C GLY A 176 -12.74 7.75 -12.56
N TRP A 177 -12.39 7.96 -11.29
CA TRP A 177 -11.10 8.58 -10.94
C TRP A 177 -10.02 7.49 -10.82
N ASP A 178 -9.17 7.41 -11.84
CA ASP A 178 -7.97 6.57 -11.87
C ASP A 178 -6.74 7.48 -11.87
N CYS A 179 -5.92 7.39 -10.84
CA CYS A 179 -4.73 8.21 -10.70
C CYS A 179 -3.56 7.32 -10.28
N PRO A 180 -2.79 6.78 -11.24
CA PRO A 180 -1.66 5.92 -10.94
C PRO A 180 -0.55 6.66 -10.18
N PHE A 181 -0.59 8.00 -10.19
CA PHE A 181 0.30 8.88 -9.44
C PHE A 181 0.00 8.93 -7.94
N ALA A 182 -1.04 8.24 -7.45
CA ALA A 182 -1.26 8.10 -6.01
C ALA A 182 -0.22 7.15 -5.41
N TYR A 183 0.66 7.67 -4.55
CA TYR A 183 1.77 6.92 -3.93
C TYR A 183 1.63 6.79 -2.43
N VAL A 184 1.09 7.83 -1.80
CA VAL A 184 1.00 7.92 -0.36
C VAL A 184 -0.47 8.11 0.02
N LEU A 185 -0.95 7.30 0.95
CA LEU A 185 -2.21 7.47 1.65
C LEU A 185 -1.91 7.92 3.07
N CYS A 186 -2.57 8.95 3.57
CA CYS A 186 -2.59 9.28 4.98
C CYS A 186 -4.03 9.40 5.49
N SER A 187 -4.42 8.48 6.36
CA SER A 187 -5.70 8.48 7.04
C SER A 187 -5.58 9.12 8.40
N LEU A 188 -6.25 10.26 8.55
CA LEU A 188 -6.39 10.98 9.82
C LEU A 188 -7.62 10.52 10.60
N LYS A 189 -8.33 9.50 10.09
CA LYS A 189 -9.50 8.93 10.74
C LYS A 189 -9.10 7.64 11.42
N ALA A 190 -9.36 7.54 12.72
CA ALA A 190 -9.33 6.26 13.45
C ALA A 190 -10.47 5.38 12.92
N THR A 191 -10.24 4.76 11.76
CA THR A 191 -11.25 4.01 11.03
C THR A 191 -11.31 2.60 11.59
N ARG A 192 -12.53 2.08 11.78
CA ARG A 192 -12.85 0.66 12.04
C ARG A 192 -13.59 0.02 10.87
N SER A 193 -13.45 0.57 9.67
CA SER A 193 -14.28 0.28 8.51
C SER A 193 -13.43 -0.14 7.31
N ALA A 194 -13.36 -1.45 7.09
CA ALA A 194 -12.64 -2.10 6.00
C ALA A 194 -12.96 -1.51 4.61
N THR A 195 -14.21 -1.06 4.39
CA THR A 195 -14.69 -0.57 3.08
C THR A 195 -14.03 0.72 2.58
N ALA A 196 -13.51 1.56 3.49
CA ALA A 196 -12.85 2.80 3.09
C ALA A 196 -11.40 2.56 2.67
N ILE A 197 -10.72 1.64 3.35
CA ILE A 197 -9.33 1.26 3.09
C ILE A 197 -9.22 0.47 1.77
N GLU A 198 -10.13 -0.48 1.54
CA GLU A 198 -10.21 -1.32 0.33
C GLU A 198 -10.10 -0.51 -0.97
N GLN A 199 -10.81 0.60 -1.05
CA GLN A 199 -10.95 1.39 -2.27
C GLN A 199 -9.81 2.40 -2.48
N ILE A 200 -9.01 2.60 -1.44
CA ILE A 200 -7.84 3.49 -1.50
C ILE A 200 -6.59 2.66 -1.75
N VAL A 201 -6.47 1.49 -1.13
CA VAL A 201 -5.38 0.54 -1.37
C VAL A 201 -5.34 0.12 -2.85
N GLY A 202 -6.46 -0.31 -3.43
CA GLY A 202 -6.50 -0.69 -4.86
C GLY A 202 -6.07 0.42 -5.83
N ARG A 203 -6.16 1.70 -5.42
CA ARG A 203 -5.74 2.85 -6.23
C ARG A 203 -4.26 3.19 -6.05
N ILE A 204 -3.75 3.19 -4.83
CA ILE A 204 -2.32 3.49 -4.57
C ILE A 204 -1.40 2.37 -5.08
N LEU A 205 -1.92 1.14 -5.18
CA LEU A 205 -1.14 -0.01 -5.63
C LEU A 205 -0.87 -0.01 -7.13
N ARG A 206 -1.43 0.85 -7.98
CA ARG A 206 -1.19 0.78 -9.43
C ARG A 206 0.13 1.43 -9.82
N LEU A 207 0.95 0.77 -10.63
CA LEU A 207 2.16 1.39 -11.19
C LEU A 207 1.80 2.31 -12.37
N PRO A 208 2.33 3.55 -12.41
CA PRO A 208 2.21 4.41 -13.58
C PRO A 208 2.74 3.74 -14.85
N ASN A 209 1.90 3.71 -15.88
CA ASN A 209 2.17 3.11 -17.19
C ASN A 209 2.49 1.59 -17.14
N ALA A 210 2.19 0.90 -16.02
CA ALA A 210 2.53 -0.50 -15.81
C ALA A 210 4.01 -0.81 -16.13
N GLN A 211 4.91 0.07 -15.67
CA GLN A 211 6.35 -0.09 -15.83
C GLN A 211 7.05 0.12 -14.50
N ALA A 212 7.91 -0.84 -14.14
CA ALA A 212 8.77 -0.72 -12.99
C ALA A 212 9.71 0.48 -13.14
N LYS A 213 9.83 1.20 -12.04
CA LYS A 213 10.70 2.37 -11.90
C LYS A 213 12.11 1.93 -11.53
N ARG A 214 13.11 2.70 -11.96
CA ARG A 214 14.52 2.40 -11.63
C ARG A 214 14.77 2.52 -10.15
N HIS A 215 14.16 3.54 -9.52
CA HIS A 215 14.28 3.71 -8.08
C HIS A 215 13.31 2.78 -7.33
N PRO A 216 13.79 1.91 -6.42
CA PRO A 216 12.94 0.93 -5.74
C PRO A 216 11.77 1.55 -4.96
N ASP A 217 11.98 2.69 -4.30
CA ASP A 217 10.92 3.37 -3.55
C ASP A 217 9.78 3.92 -4.44
N LEU A 218 10.02 4.12 -5.74
CA LEU A 218 8.96 4.47 -6.70
C LEU A 218 8.13 3.25 -7.16
N ASN A 219 8.51 2.06 -6.70
CA ASN A 219 7.73 0.81 -6.87
C ASN A 219 7.01 0.40 -5.58
N CYS A 220 7.07 1.23 -4.53
CA CYS A 220 6.40 0.98 -3.25
C CYS A 220 5.14 1.84 -3.12
N ALA A 221 4.16 1.34 -2.37
CA ALA A 221 3.02 2.12 -1.89
C ALA A 221 3.18 2.39 -0.40
N TYR A 222 2.68 3.54 0.07
CA TYR A 222 2.83 3.97 1.46
C TYR A 222 1.47 4.32 2.07
N ALA A 223 1.16 3.75 3.23
CA ALA A 223 -0.05 4.00 3.97
C ALA A 223 0.30 4.50 5.39
N PHE A 224 -0.22 5.67 5.74
CA PHE A 224 -0.12 6.30 7.03
C PHE A 224 -1.50 6.23 7.69
N SER A 225 -1.58 5.78 8.93
CA SER A 225 -2.84 5.68 9.66
C SER A 225 -2.70 6.17 11.09
N VAL A 226 -3.72 6.86 11.58
CA VAL A 226 -3.87 7.10 13.03
C VAL A 226 -4.58 5.90 13.66
N SER A 227 -3.92 5.27 14.63
CA SER A 227 -4.52 4.19 15.43
C SER A 227 -3.73 3.98 16.71
N GLU A 228 -4.41 3.48 17.74
CA GLU A 228 -3.80 3.05 19.00
C GLU A 228 -3.13 1.67 18.85
N SER A 229 -3.52 0.88 17.84
CA SER A 229 -3.11 -0.51 17.66
C SER A 229 -2.64 -0.77 16.23
N LEU A 230 -1.33 -0.95 16.04
CA LEU A 230 -0.74 -1.35 14.76
C LEU A 230 -1.30 -2.71 14.27
N PRO A 231 -1.45 -3.76 15.10
CA PRO A 231 -2.00 -5.04 14.66
C PRO A 231 -3.41 -4.91 14.07
N GLU A 232 -4.25 -4.03 14.62
CA GLU A 232 -5.60 -3.78 14.09
C GLU A 232 -5.52 -3.17 12.68
N VAL A 233 -4.68 -2.15 12.47
CA VAL A 233 -4.50 -1.51 11.15
C VAL A 233 -3.96 -2.51 10.13
N LEU A 234 -3.00 -3.34 10.52
CA LEU A 234 -2.44 -4.37 9.63
C LEU A 234 -3.51 -5.39 9.25
N ASN A 235 -4.33 -5.84 10.19
CA ASN A 235 -5.43 -6.78 9.89
C ASN A 235 -6.49 -6.15 8.99
N GLU A 236 -6.87 -4.88 9.21
CA GLU A 236 -7.80 -4.17 8.34
C GLU A 236 -7.25 -4.02 6.92
N LEU A 237 -5.95 -3.75 6.77
CA LEU A 237 -5.28 -3.69 5.47
C LEU A 237 -5.20 -5.07 4.80
N ARG A 238 -4.97 -6.13 5.56
CA ARG A 238 -5.00 -7.51 5.05
C ARG A 238 -6.38 -7.88 4.53
N GLU A 239 -7.42 -7.63 5.30
CA GLU A 239 -8.82 -7.84 4.89
C GLU A 239 -9.17 -7.01 3.65
N ALA A 240 -8.71 -5.75 3.60
CA ALA A 240 -8.90 -4.89 2.45
C ALA A 240 -8.21 -5.44 1.19
N LEU A 241 -7.00 -6.01 1.30
CA LEU A 241 -6.33 -6.68 0.19
C LEU A 241 -7.04 -7.97 -0.22
N GLU A 242 -7.52 -8.77 0.73
CA GLU A 242 -8.33 -9.96 0.43
C GLU A 242 -9.60 -9.60 -0.34
N ASN A 243 -10.25 -8.50 0.05
CA ASN A 243 -11.39 -7.91 -0.67
C ASN A 243 -10.99 -7.20 -1.98
N ASN A 244 -9.72 -7.09 -2.32
CA ASN A 244 -9.25 -6.70 -3.64
C ASN A 244 -8.74 -7.91 -4.45
N GLY A 245 -9.05 -9.13 -4.03
CA GLY A 245 -8.74 -10.36 -4.76
C GLY A 245 -7.38 -10.97 -4.44
N PHE A 246 -6.66 -10.44 -3.45
CA PHE A 246 -5.43 -11.02 -2.94
C PHE A 246 -5.75 -12.23 -2.04
N THR A 247 -4.86 -13.19 -1.96
CA THR A 247 -4.94 -14.25 -0.94
C THR A 247 -4.36 -13.75 0.39
N ARG A 248 -4.77 -14.37 1.49
CA ARG A 248 -4.25 -14.05 2.83
C ARG A 248 -2.72 -14.11 2.92
N ALA A 249 -2.12 -15.15 2.35
CA ALA A 249 -0.67 -15.32 2.31
C ALA A 249 0.04 -14.23 1.47
N GLU A 250 -0.59 -13.75 0.40
CA GLU A 250 -0.06 -12.63 -0.39
C GLU A 250 -0.17 -11.32 0.38
N ALA A 251 -1.31 -11.04 1.01
CA ALA A 251 -1.47 -9.87 1.88
C ALA A 251 -0.42 -9.87 3.01
N ASP A 252 -0.11 -11.05 3.56
CA ASP A 252 0.95 -11.26 4.55
C ASP A 252 2.34 -10.85 4.09
N ARG A 253 2.69 -11.16 2.85
CA ARG A 253 4.00 -10.83 2.28
C ARG A 253 4.11 -9.39 1.78
N ILE A 254 2.98 -8.75 1.49
CA ILE A 254 2.92 -7.42 0.86
C ILE A 254 2.91 -6.30 1.90
N VAL A 255 2.21 -6.50 3.01
CA VAL A 255 2.01 -5.47 4.03
C VAL A 255 3.19 -5.48 5.00
N ILE A 256 4.02 -4.45 4.95
CA ILE A 256 5.22 -4.31 5.79
C ILE A 256 5.02 -3.17 6.78
N PRO A 257 5.04 -3.42 8.10
CA PRO A 257 5.08 -2.35 9.08
C PRO A 257 6.43 -1.63 9.03
N ALA A 258 6.41 -0.30 8.89
CA ALA A 258 7.60 0.53 9.00
C ALA A 258 7.87 0.87 10.48
N ALA A 259 9.14 0.85 10.89
CA ALA A 259 9.55 1.19 12.25
C ALA A 259 9.14 2.62 12.63
N GLN A 260 8.78 2.82 13.91
CA GLN A 260 8.38 4.13 14.40
C GLN A 260 9.59 5.09 14.39
N GLY A 261 9.41 6.30 13.85
CA GLY A 261 10.44 7.34 13.78
C GLY A 261 11.42 7.27 12.59
N ILE A 262 11.35 6.26 11.73
CA ILE A 262 12.21 6.16 10.54
C ILE A 262 11.34 6.23 9.28
N LEU A 263 11.61 7.20 8.40
CA LEU A 263 11.01 7.22 7.07
C LEU A 263 11.48 5.99 6.30
N PRO A 264 10.56 5.17 5.76
CA PRO A 264 10.94 3.95 5.07
C PRO A 264 11.46 4.31 3.67
N PHE A 265 12.73 4.70 3.59
CA PHE A 265 13.49 4.72 2.34
C PHE A 265 14.37 3.48 2.31
N GLY A 266 14.37 2.75 1.18
CA GLY A 266 15.34 1.69 0.93
C GLY A 266 15.22 0.36 1.69
N LEU A 267 14.23 0.16 2.58
CA LEU A 267 14.09 -1.11 3.33
C LEU A 267 13.42 -2.21 2.50
N GLN A 268 14.20 -3.04 1.81
CA GLN A 268 13.69 -4.28 1.24
C GLN A 268 13.70 -5.40 2.30
N PRO A 269 12.64 -6.23 2.36
CA PRO A 269 12.68 -7.48 3.11
C PRO A 269 13.84 -8.34 2.65
N GLN A 270 14.79 -8.61 3.53
CA GLN A 270 15.83 -9.59 3.24
C GLN A 270 15.42 -10.93 3.80
N THR A 271 15.16 -11.89 2.90
CA THR A 271 14.86 -13.27 3.29
C THR A 271 16.13 -14.09 3.19
N ALA A 272 16.58 -14.63 4.31
CA ALA A 272 17.61 -15.65 4.34
C ALA A 272 16.95 -17.03 4.52
N HIS A 273 17.44 -18.00 3.76
CA HIS A 273 17.02 -19.38 3.86
C HIS A 273 18.02 -20.17 4.71
N PHE A 274 17.49 -20.91 5.68
CA PHE A 274 18.20 -21.77 6.62
C PHE A 274 17.60 -23.16 6.59
N ASP A 275 18.35 -24.18 7.03
CA ASP A 275 17.81 -25.53 7.14
C ASP A 275 16.87 -25.62 8.38
N PRO A 276 15.55 -25.87 8.20
CA PRO A 276 14.55 -25.75 9.26
C PRO A 276 14.74 -26.74 10.41
N VAL A 277 15.44 -27.86 10.19
CA VAL A 277 15.64 -28.90 11.22
C VAL A 277 16.97 -28.75 11.95
N ARG A 278 17.98 -28.20 11.27
CA ARG A 278 19.37 -28.13 11.78
C ARG A 278 19.77 -26.76 12.30
N GLU A 279 19.19 -25.68 11.76
CA GLU A 279 19.72 -24.34 11.94
C GLU A 279 18.78 -23.41 12.71
N ILE A 280 17.47 -23.68 12.77
CA ILE A 280 16.49 -22.85 13.49
C ILE A 280 16.07 -23.49 14.82
N ASP A 281 16.03 -22.71 15.90
CA ASP A 281 15.39 -23.12 17.15
C ASP A 281 13.92 -22.69 17.17
N ALA A 282 13.02 -23.64 16.90
CA ALA A 282 11.57 -23.40 16.84
C ALA A 282 11.00 -22.80 18.14
N ALA A 283 11.52 -23.17 19.31
CA ALA A 283 10.99 -22.71 20.60
C ALA A 283 11.42 -21.26 20.88
N VAL A 284 12.65 -20.90 20.52
CA VAL A 284 13.20 -19.54 20.71
C VAL A 284 12.63 -18.58 19.66
N ALA A 285 12.49 -19.05 18.41
CA ALA A 285 11.91 -18.27 17.31
C ALA A 285 10.47 -17.82 17.62
N GLN A 286 9.64 -18.68 18.20
CA GLN A 286 8.25 -18.34 18.53
C GLN A 286 8.15 -17.25 19.59
N VAL A 287 9.06 -17.24 20.57
CA VAL A 287 9.10 -16.22 21.63
C VAL A 287 9.66 -14.90 21.10
N GLN A 288 10.69 -14.97 20.24
CA GLN A 288 11.40 -13.79 19.78
C GLN A 288 10.72 -13.09 18.61
N VAL A 289 9.95 -13.78 17.76
CA VAL A 289 9.09 -13.13 16.75
C VAL A 289 8.07 -12.20 17.42
N VAL A 290 7.56 -12.58 18.59
CA VAL A 290 6.66 -11.74 19.40
C VAL A 290 7.42 -10.56 20.01
N ALA A 291 8.65 -10.77 20.49
CA ALA A 291 9.49 -9.72 21.06
C ALA A 291 9.99 -8.70 20.02
N LEU A 292 10.25 -9.15 18.79
CA LEU A 292 10.73 -8.35 17.66
C LEU A 292 9.59 -7.55 16.98
N GLY A 293 8.37 -7.59 17.52
CA GLY A 293 7.30 -6.65 17.17
C GLY A 293 6.92 -6.61 15.69
N GLY A 294 7.08 -7.72 14.96
CA GLY A 294 6.79 -7.80 13.52
C GLY A 294 7.88 -7.23 12.60
N LYS A 295 9.06 -6.87 13.13
CA LYS A 295 10.24 -6.47 12.34
C LYS A 295 10.91 -7.67 11.64
N VAL A 296 10.64 -8.88 12.10
CA VAL A 296 11.19 -10.13 11.56
C VAL A 296 10.08 -11.16 11.47
N GLN A 297 9.98 -11.81 10.32
CA GLN A 297 9.12 -12.95 10.11
C GLN A 297 9.98 -14.21 10.03
N ILE A 298 9.65 -15.23 10.82
CA ILE A 298 10.35 -16.51 10.82
C ILE A 298 9.35 -17.59 10.42
N ASP A 299 9.55 -18.20 9.25
CA ASP A 299 8.86 -19.40 8.83
C ASP A 299 9.72 -20.63 9.19
N VAL A 300 9.38 -21.25 10.32
CA VAL A 300 10.08 -22.44 10.84
C VAL A 300 9.85 -23.68 9.97
N ALA A 301 8.77 -23.74 9.20
CA ALA A 301 8.45 -24.90 8.37
C ALA A 301 9.24 -24.87 7.05
N GLN A 302 9.45 -23.69 6.48
CA GLN A 302 10.22 -23.49 5.25
C GLN A 302 11.70 -23.15 5.51
N GLY A 303 12.06 -22.80 6.75
CA GLY A 303 13.41 -22.41 7.11
C GLY A 303 13.75 -20.97 6.73
N GLU A 304 12.76 -20.10 6.58
CA GLU A 304 12.98 -18.73 6.09
C GLU A 304 12.95 -17.72 7.24
N ILE A 305 13.96 -16.85 7.31
CA ILE A 305 13.98 -15.68 8.19
C ILE A 305 13.96 -14.44 7.31
N THR A 306 12.86 -13.71 7.33
CA THR A 306 12.68 -12.45 6.60
C THR A 306 12.80 -11.28 7.56
N VAL A 307 13.86 -10.48 7.39
CA VAL A 307 14.04 -9.21 8.09
C VAL A 307 13.30 -8.13 7.31
N LEU A 308 12.24 -7.58 7.92
CA LEU A 308 11.29 -6.64 7.30
C LEU A 308 11.62 -5.17 7.62
N ALA A 309 12.43 -4.93 8.66
CA ALA A 309 12.83 -3.62 9.15
C ALA A 309 14.27 -3.66 9.72
N PRO A 310 14.98 -2.53 9.80
CA PRO A 310 16.34 -2.50 10.35
C PRO A 310 16.26 -2.86 11.84
N LEU A 311 17.16 -3.74 12.25
CA LEU A 311 17.25 -4.27 13.60
C LEU A 311 18.27 -3.46 14.39
N ASP A 312 17.92 -3.09 15.61
CA ASP A 312 18.88 -2.49 16.54
C ASP A 312 19.92 -3.54 16.99
N SER A 313 20.99 -3.13 17.67
CA SER A 313 22.03 -4.06 18.17
C SER A 313 21.43 -5.19 19.01
N ASP A 314 20.49 -4.84 19.87
CA ASP A 314 19.84 -5.75 20.81
C ASP A 314 18.87 -6.70 20.06
N GLU A 315 18.22 -6.20 19.01
CA GLU A 315 17.31 -6.98 18.16
C GLU A 315 18.06 -7.93 17.21
N THR A 316 19.26 -7.53 16.79
CA THR A 316 20.19 -8.36 16.01
C THR A 316 20.73 -9.51 16.86
N GLU A 317 20.98 -9.27 18.14
CA GLU A 317 21.37 -10.32 19.09
C GLU A 317 20.22 -11.32 19.33
N LEU A 318 18.98 -10.83 19.46
CA LEU A 318 17.79 -11.67 19.53
C LEU A 318 17.68 -12.54 18.27
N LEU A 319 17.75 -11.96 17.07
CA LEU A 319 17.69 -12.73 15.82
C LEU A 319 18.82 -13.77 15.71
N THR A 320 20.04 -13.42 16.14
CA THR A 320 21.18 -14.33 16.15
C THR A 320 20.99 -15.50 17.12
N SER A 321 20.20 -15.30 18.19
CA SER A 321 19.87 -16.35 19.16
C SER A 321 18.80 -17.33 18.67
N CYS A 322 18.03 -17.00 17.62
CA CYS A 322 17.12 -17.93 16.94
C CYS A 322 17.84 -19.03 16.14
N VAL A 323 19.15 -18.87 15.88
CA VAL A 323 19.93 -19.71 14.97
C VAL A 323 20.97 -20.54 15.74
N LYS A 324 20.98 -21.87 15.55
CA LYS A 324 21.78 -22.81 16.35
C LYS A 324 23.25 -22.93 15.94
N THR A 325 23.55 -22.89 14.63
CA THR A 325 24.89 -23.23 14.12
C THR A 325 25.81 -22.01 14.05
N PRO A 326 27.12 -22.13 14.42
CA PRO A 326 28.08 -21.03 14.34
C PRO A 326 28.24 -20.45 12.92
N ALA A 327 28.11 -21.29 11.89
CA ALA A 327 28.16 -20.89 10.48
C ALA A 327 26.92 -20.11 10.01
N ALA A 328 25.77 -20.31 10.66
CA ALA A 328 24.55 -19.56 10.41
C ALA A 328 24.49 -18.29 11.25
N LYS A 329 25.08 -18.27 12.46
CA LYS A 329 25.37 -17.03 13.21
C LYS A 329 26.36 -16.10 12.49
N ALA A 330 27.32 -16.65 11.75
CA ALA A 330 28.23 -15.87 10.92
C ALA A 330 27.57 -15.28 9.66
N ARG A 331 26.63 -16.00 9.05
CA ARG A 331 25.72 -15.47 7.99
C ARG A 331 24.63 -14.54 8.54
N GLY A 332 24.40 -14.62 9.85
CA GLY A 332 23.41 -13.87 10.60
C GLY A 332 23.98 -12.66 11.36
N GLY A 333 25.29 -12.42 11.31
CA GLY A 333 25.99 -11.45 12.14
C GLY A 333 25.86 -10.02 11.62
N SER A 334 25.98 -9.04 12.52
CA SER A 334 25.67 -7.62 12.30
C SER A 334 26.35 -6.95 11.10
N SER A 335 27.33 -7.58 10.45
CA SER A 335 27.93 -7.07 9.21
C SER A 335 27.16 -7.49 7.95
N THR A 336 26.59 -8.69 7.87
CA THR A 336 25.95 -9.16 6.61
C THR A 336 24.55 -8.58 6.40
N TRP A 337 23.81 -8.31 7.47
CA TRP A 337 22.51 -7.62 7.40
C TRP A 337 22.64 -6.09 7.30
N CYS A 338 23.82 -5.54 7.62
CA CYS A 338 24.10 -4.11 7.61
C CYS A 338 24.90 -3.69 6.36
N GLU A 339 25.72 -4.57 5.77
CA GLU A 339 26.54 -4.27 4.57
C GLU A 339 25.76 -4.23 3.26
N ALA A 340 24.51 -4.71 3.24
CA ALA A 340 23.61 -4.52 2.09
C ALA A 340 23.13 -3.05 1.92
N GLU A 341 23.51 -2.17 2.84
CA GLU A 341 23.28 -0.72 2.74
C GLU A 341 24.25 -0.04 1.74
N MET A 342 25.42 -0.63 1.45
CA MET A 342 26.47 0.01 0.63
C MET A 342 26.34 -0.23 -0.89
N ALA A 343 25.60 -1.23 -1.35
CA ALA A 343 25.54 -1.56 -2.78
C ALA A 343 24.63 -0.63 -3.61
N LEU A 344 23.81 0.22 -2.97
CA LEU A 344 22.78 1.03 -3.62
C LEU A 344 22.75 2.51 -3.16
N GLY A 345 23.90 3.06 -2.75
CA GLY A 345 24.08 4.53 -2.68
C GLY A 345 23.39 5.27 -1.52
N GLY A 346 23.08 4.59 -0.41
CA GLY A 346 22.64 5.22 0.84
C GLY A 346 23.80 5.59 1.76
N SER A 347 23.73 6.72 2.47
CA SER A 347 24.83 7.24 3.31
C SER A 347 25.01 6.56 4.67
N GLY A 348 24.45 5.36 4.89
CA GLY A 348 24.63 4.60 6.13
C GLY A 348 24.22 5.34 7.41
N LYS A 349 23.28 6.30 7.30
CA LYS A 349 22.78 7.06 8.44
C LYS A 349 21.26 7.15 8.33
N PRO A 350 20.51 6.79 9.39
CA PRO A 350 19.11 7.17 9.48
C PRO A 350 19.06 8.69 9.35
N ARG A 351 18.37 9.18 8.32
CA ARG A 351 18.16 10.60 8.15
C ARG A 351 17.22 11.02 9.28
N ALA A 352 17.76 11.65 10.31
CA ALA A 352 16.96 12.33 11.31
C ALA A 352 16.09 13.37 10.61
N PHE A 353 14.89 13.62 11.17
CA PHE A 353 14.01 14.69 10.75
C PHE A 353 14.82 15.97 10.54
N SER A 354 14.70 16.60 9.37
CA SER A 354 15.17 17.98 9.24
C SER A 354 14.41 18.83 10.26
N PRO A 355 15.12 19.72 10.99
CA PRO A 355 14.49 20.57 11.99
C PRO A 355 13.38 21.45 11.43
#